data_AF-A0A4Z0MEQ3-F1
#
_entry.id   AF-A0A4Z0MEQ3-F1
#
_cell.length_a   1.000
_cell.length_b   1.000
_cell.length_c   1.000
_cell.angle_alpha   90.00
_cell.angle_beta   90.00
_cell.angle_gamma   90.00
#
_symmetry.space_group_name_H-M   'P 1'
#
loop_
_entity.id
_entity.type
_entity.pdbx_description
1 polymer ?
#
loop_
_entity_poly.entity_id
_entity_poly.type
_entity_poly.pdbx_seq_one_letter_code
_entity_poly.pdbx_strand_id
1 'polypeptide(L)'
;MAKQSVSSMTKKVPDAAVFTAIHEELARARLKFPNPQGSMTALTEEVGELAKALLDESWDRVVKEAIQVAVMAIRVATEGDPTLDEYRRQSRNSPD
;
A
#
# COMPACT_ATOMS: atom_id res chain seq x y z
N MET A 1 -9.28 -33.36 -20.12
CA MET A 1 -8.59 -32.10 -19.77
C MET A 1 -8.12 -32.22 -18.33
N ALA A 2 -6.81 -32.16 -18.09
CA ALA A 2 -6.25 -32.28 -16.75
C ALA A 2 -6.59 -31.03 -15.93
N LYS A 3 -7.18 -31.21 -14.76
CA LYS A 3 -7.33 -30.14 -13.77
C LYS A 3 -5.91 -29.74 -13.37
N GLN A 4 -5.47 -28.53 -13.74
CA GLN A 4 -4.23 -27.97 -13.24
C GLN A 4 -4.30 -27.97 -11.71
N SER A 5 -3.28 -28.57 -11.09
CA SER A 5 -3.10 -28.57 -9.65
C SER A 5 -2.96 -27.11 -9.21
N VAL A 6 -3.94 -26.62 -8.46
CA VAL A 6 -3.88 -25.30 -7.83
C VAL A 6 -2.73 -25.36 -6.83
N SER A 7 -1.58 -24.79 -7.21
CA SER A 7 -0.45 -24.61 -6.30
C SER A 7 -0.95 -23.87 -5.05
N SER A 8 -0.64 -24.39 -3.87
CA SER A 8 -1.04 -23.81 -2.58
C SER A 8 -0.84 -22.29 -2.56
N MET A 9 -1.92 -21.55 -2.32
CA MET A 9 -1.98 -20.09 -2.24
C MET A 9 -1.23 -19.49 -1.04
N THR A 10 -0.55 -20.29 -0.22
CA THR A 10 0.10 -19.80 1.00
C THR A 10 1.50 -20.37 1.16
N LYS A 11 2.50 -19.51 0.94
CA LYS A 11 3.84 -19.67 1.53
C LYS A 11 3.94 -18.70 2.68
N LYS A 12 4.14 -19.21 3.90
CA LYS A 12 4.35 -18.33 5.05
C LYS A 12 5.67 -17.57 4.87
N VAL A 13 5.58 -16.26 4.71
CA VAL A 13 6.75 -15.37 4.78
C VAL A 13 6.94 -15.00 6.25
N PRO A 14 8.17 -15.06 6.81
CA PRO A 14 8.40 -14.62 8.18
C PRO A 14 8.10 -13.13 8.35
N ASP A 15 7.38 -12.76 9.40
CA ASP A 15 7.01 -11.37 9.69
C ASP A 15 8.23 -10.43 9.71
N ALA A 16 9.35 -10.90 10.29
CA ALA A 16 10.61 -10.14 10.31
C ALA A 16 11.13 -9.79 8.90
N ALA A 17 10.98 -10.69 7.92
CA ALA A 17 11.37 -10.42 6.54
C ALA A 17 10.44 -9.37 5.91
N VAL A 18 9.14 -9.43 6.21
CA VAL A 18 8.17 -8.43 5.75
C VAL A 18 8.49 -7.05 6.33
N PHE A 19 8.80 -6.96 7.63
CA PHE A 19 9.19 -5.68 8.25
C PHE A 19 10.47 -5.10 7.66
N THR A 20 11.50 -5.92 7.40
CA THR A 20 12.70 -5.47 6.70
C THR A 20 12.37 -4.91 5.31
N ALA A 21 11.56 -5.63 4.54
CA ALA A 21 11.16 -5.19 3.20
C ALA A 21 10.34 -3.88 3.24
N ILE A 22 9.44 -3.71 4.22
CA ILE A 22 8.72 -2.44 4.44
C ILE A 22 9.70 -1.29 4.72
N HIS A 23 10.71 -1.50 5.56
CA HIS A 23 11.70 -0.46 5.86
C HIS A 23 12.51 -0.05 4.62
N GLU A 24 12.98 -1.03 3.84
CA GLU A 24 13.73 -0.79 2.61
C GLU A 24 12.86 -0.08 1.55
N GLU A 25 11.63 -0.55 1.38
CA GLU A 25 10.68 0.02 0.43
C GLU A 25 10.24 1.43 0.82
N LEU A 26 10.04 1.70 2.12
CA LEU A 26 9.75 3.05 2.61
C LEU A 26 10.89 4.03 2.33
N ALA A 27 12.14 3.61 2.54
CA ALA A 27 13.32 4.42 2.21
C ALA A 27 13.37 4.72 0.70
N ARG A 28 13.13 3.70 -0.13
CA ARG A 28 13.08 3.83 -1.60
C ARG A 28 11.95 4.77 -2.04
N ALA A 29 10.75 4.61 -1.49
CA ALA A 29 9.58 5.41 -1.82
C ALA A 29 9.80 6.89 -1.49
N ARG A 30 10.39 7.21 -0.34
CA ARG A 30 10.75 8.59 0.04
C ARG A 30 11.82 9.20 -0.87
N LEU A 31 12.82 8.40 -1.27
CA LEU A 31 13.84 8.86 -2.21
C LEU A 31 13.24 9.16 -3.59
N LYS A 32 12.35 8.28 -4.07
CA LYS A 32 11.70 8.41 -5.38
C LYS A 32 10.64 9.51 -5.42
N PHE A 33 9.88 9.66 -4.34
CA PHE A 33 8.75 10.58 -4.21
C PHE A 33 8.87 11.39 -2.92
N PRO A 34 9.75 12.41 -2.87
CA PRO A 34 10.05 13.13 -1.64
C PRO A 34 8.92 14.02 -1.12
N ASN A 35 7.93 14.35 -1.96
CA ASN A 35 6.77 15.15 -1.59
C ASN A 35 5.57 14.23 -1.26
N PRO A 36 4.87 14.42 -0.13
CA PRO A 36 3.70 13.59 0.24
C PRO A 36 2.38 13.98 -0.44
N GLN A 37 2.38 14.96 -1.36
CA GLN A 37 1.19 15.31 -2.12
C GLN A 37 0.63 14.11 -2.89
N GLY A 38 -0.68 13.85 -2.73
CA GLY A 38 -1.35 12.73 -3.39
C GLY A 38 -1.16 11.38 -2.70
N SER A 39 -0.67 11.36 -1.44
CA SER A 39 -0.54 10.13 -0.65
C SER A 39 -1.87 9.39 -0.47
N MET A 40 -3.01 10.08 -0.43
CA MET A 40 -4.34 9.42 -0.41
C MET A 40 -4.62 8.64 -1.69
N THR A 41 -4.34 9.26 -2.84
CA THR A 41 -4.52 8.63 -4.15
C THR A 41 -3.58 7.43 -4.30
N ALA A 42 -2.30 7.61 -3.97
CA ALA A 42 -1.31 6.55 -4.05
C ALA A 42 -1.66 5.38 -3.10
N LEU A 43 -2.08 5.64 -1.86
CA LEU A 43 -2.55 4.56 -0.97
C LEU A 43 -3.74 3.79 -1.58
N THR A 44 -4.69 4.50 -2.19
CA THR A 44 -5.87 3.88 -2.80
C THR A 44 -5.49 3.00 -4.00
N GLU A 45 -4.53 3.45 -4.81
CA GLU A 45 -3.97 2.69 -5.92
C GLU A 45 -3.35 1.38 -5.44
N GLU A 46 -2.49 1.43 -4.41
CA GLU A 46 -1.84 0.24 -3.85
C GLU A 46 -2.85 -0.77 -3.26
N VAL A 47 -3.93 -0.30 -2.64
CA VAL A 47 -5.01 -1.17 -2.16
C VAL A 47 -5.71 -1.86 -3.34
N GLY A 48 -5.92 -1.15 -4.45
CA GLY A 48 -6.45 -1.72 -5.69
C GLY A 48 -5.53 -2.77 -6.30
N GLU A 49 -4.21 -2.52 -6.33
CA GLU A 49 -3.22 -3.49 -6.80
C GLU A 49 -3.16 -4.73 -5.92
N LEU A 50 -3.23 -4.57 -4.59
CA LEU A 50 -3.31 -5.70 -3.66
C LEU A 50 -4.59 -6.52 -3.87
N ALA A 51 -5.74 -5.87 -4.05
CA ALA A 51 -7.00 -6.57 -4.32
C ALA A 51 -6.92 -7.39 -5.61
N LYS A 52 -6.35 -6.81 -6.68
CA LYS A 52 -6.10 -7.52 -7.94
C LYS A 52 -5.14 -8.69 -7.75
N ALA A 53 -4.05 -8.50 -7.00
CA ALA A 53 -3.07 -9.56 -6.76
C ALA A 53 -3.66 -10.74 -6.00
N LEU A 54 -4.53 -10.48 -5.01
CA LEU A 54 -5.24 -11.51 -4.25
C LEU A 54 -6.20 -12.34 -5.09
N LEU A 55 -6.78 -11.75 -6.13
CA LEU A 55 -7.73 -12.44 -7.02
C LEU A 55 -7.02 -13.26 -8.10
N ASP A 56 -6.01 -12.68 -8.75
CA ASP A 56 -5.56 -13.16 -10.05
C ASP A 56 -4.04 -13.33 -10.21
N GLU A 57 -3.23 -13.00 -9.20
CA GLU A 57 -1.75 -13.02 -9.32
C GLU A 57 -1.07 -14.03 -8.39
N SER A 58 0.27 -14.14 -8.50
CA SER A 58 1.04 -15.06 -7.68
C SER A 58 1.15 -14.58 -6.23
N TRP A 59 1.45 -15.51 -5.31
CA TRP A 59 1.70 -15.18 -3.90
C TRP A 59 2.80 -14.12 -3.72
N ASP A 60 3.85 -14.15 -4.54
CA ASP A 60 4.93 -13.17 -4.47
C ASP A 60 4.43 -11.75 -4.82
N ARG A 61 3.45 -11.65 -5.74
CA ARG A 61 2.78 -10.38 -6.06
C ARG A 61 1.91 -9.90 -4.91
N VAL A 62 1.14 -10.79 -4.28
CA VAL A 62 0.35 -10.47 -3.08
C VAL A 62 1.24 -9.89 -1.98
N VAL A 63 2.36 -10.53 -1.67
CA VAL A 63 3.31 -10.06 -0.64
C VAL A 63 3.87 -8.69 -1.01
N LYS A 64 4.27 -8.48 -2.27
CA LYS A 64 4.80 -7.21 -2.75
C LYS A 64 3.78 -6.06 -2.61
N GLU A 65 2.55 -6.25 -3.09
CA GLU A 65 1.56 -5.17 -3.02
C GLU A 65 1.08 -4.93 -1.57
N ALA A 66 1.06 -5.95 -0.71
CA ALA A 66 0.80 -5.76 0.71
C ALA A 66 1.87 -4.91 1.40
N ILE A 67 3.14 -5.09 1.04
CA ILE A 67 4.24 -4.24 1.52
C ILE A 67 4.06 -2.79 1.05
N GLN A 68 3.67 -2.57 -0.21
CA GLN A 68 3.44 -1.21 -0.73
C GLN A 68 2.26 -0.51 -0.05
N VAL A 69 1.15 -1.22 0.19
CA VAL A 69 0.04 -0.70 1.00
C VAL A 69 0.52 -0.28 2.38
N ALA A 70 1.30 -1.12 3.07
CA ALA A 70 1.85 -0.79 4.39
C ALA A 70 2.76 0.45 4.33
N VAL A 71 3.62 0.54 3.32
CA VAL A 71 4.52 1.69 3.10
C VAL A 71 3.72 2.98 2.91
N MET A 72 2.70 2.97 2.06
CA MET A 72 1.85 4.15 1.84
C MET A 72 1.05 4.52 3.09
N ALA A 73 0.56 3.55 3.85
CA ALA A 73 -0.10 3.81 5.13
C ALA A 73 0.85 4.49 6.14
N ILE A 74 2.10 4.05 6.23
CA ILE A 74 3.13 4.69 7.07
C ILE A 74 3.38 6.13 6.61
N ARG A 75 3.47 6.37 5.29
CA ARG A 75 3.65 7.73 4.76
C ARG A 75 2.47 8.62 5.09
N VAL A 76 1.23 8.16 4.91
CA VAL A 76 0.04 8.92 5.32
C VAL A 76 0.08 9.24 6.83
N ALA A 77 0.50 8.30 7.67
CA ALA A 77 0.58 8.51 9.10
C ALA A 77 1.69 9.50 9.53
N THR A 78 2.80 9.55 8.79
CA THR A 78 3.99 10.33 9.18
C THR A 78 4.18 11.64 8.41
N GLU A 79 3.63 11.71 7.20
CA GLU A 79 3.80 12.81 6.24
C GLU A 79 2.46 13.44 5.84
N GLY A 80 1.35 12.71 6.02
CA GLY A 80 0.00 13.16 5.66
C GLY A 80 -0.23 13.25 4.15
N ASP A 81 -1.24 14.02 3.76
CA ASP A 81 -1.46 14.47 2.39
C ASP A 81 -1.85 15.95 2.41
N PRO A 82 -0.89 16.87 2.22
CA PRO A 82 -1.15 18.31 2.29
C PRO A 82 -2.17 18.81 1.28
N THR A 83 -2.44 18.05 0.20
CA THR A 83 -3.45 18.43 -0.81
C THR A 83 -4.86 18.42 -0.24
N LEU A 84 -5.10 17.72 0.87
CA LEU A 84 -6.40 17.58 1.50
C LEU A 84 -6.63 18.61 2.63
N ASP A 85 -5.64 19.43 2.98
CA ASP A 85 -5.75 20.35 4.12
C ASP A 85 -6.89 21.35 3.95
N GLU A 86 -7.03 21.94 2.76
CA GLU A 86 -8.11 22.91 2.50
C GLU A 86 -9.49 22.26 2.57
N TYR A 87 -9.64 21.08 1.96
CA TYR A 87 -10.88 20.30 2.05
C TYR A 87 -11.25 19.98 3.51
N ARG A 88 -10.26 19.59 4.32
CA ARG A 88 -10.44 19.32 5.76
C ARG A 88 -10.80 20.58 6.55
N ARG A 89 -10.25 21.75 6.20
CA ARG A 89 -10.62 23.03 6.81
C ARG A 89 -12.08 23.38 6.52
N GLN A 90 -12.51 23.26 5.27
CA GLN A 90 -13.88 23.57 4.87
C GLN A 90 -14.90 22.63 5.52
N SER A 91 -14.64 21.32 5.48
CA SER A 91 -15.54 20.32 6.07
C SER A 91 -15.71 20.44 7.59
N ARG A 92 -14.73 20.99 8.31
CA ARG A 92 -14.83 21.26 9.75
C ARG A 92 -15.60 22.54 10.10
N ASN A 93 -15.72 23.47 9.16
CA ASN A 93 -16.34 24.78 9.36
C ASN A 93 -17.76 24.88 8.78
N SER A 94 -18.26 23.83 8.11
CA SER A 94 -19.66 23.76 7.70
C SER A 94 -20.55 23.51 8.93
N PRO A 95 -21.52 24.38 9.24
CA PRO A 95 -22.54 24.08 10.23
C PRO A 95 -23.43 22.97 9.66
N ASP A 96 -23.59 21.89 10.43
CA ASP A 96 -24.57 20.82 10.17
C ASP A 96 -26.01 21.37 10.06
#